data_AF-A0A662TML5-F1
#
_entry.id   AF-A0A662TML5-F1
#
_cell.length_a   1.000
_cell.length_b   1.000
_cell.length_c   1.000
_cell.angle_alpha   90.00
_cell.angle_beta   90.00
_cell.angle_gamma   90.00
#
_symmetry.space_group_name_H-M   'P 1'
#
loop_
_entity.id
_entity.type
_entity.pdbx_description
1 polymer ?
#
loop_
_entity_poly.entity_id
_entity_poly.type
_entity_poly.pdbx_seq_one_letter_code
_entity_poly.pdbx_strand_id
1 'polypeptide(L)'
;MEIIRKKKHEAKVYISGEGCYGLCYIEDCEAKTIGVDLVINIGHVYKMNIKKHDDLTIIHVPLLVKKAKQIKGKIKEFIEKKLYHLIRKYRYIALSSTVEHYIFMQDFRRQLEKMHFKVFIGESGSLEKGLIIGCDYSNPMSLDDKCDVHVILASGRFHGLGLAMNTRKKVIVADILNWETLTFTEEEIGKIKKKRMAALGKMLNARRIGIIVGTTMGQRRMREAEKIAETLSKRGFQADIIVMKEVSGIKLLNLMHVYDAFVVCSCPRIAFDKEYEELKIPIILPDELYEVLEG
;
A
#
# COMPACT_ATOMS: atom_id res chain seq x y z
N MET A 1 21.49 -16.61 3.75
CA MET A 1 22.71 -16.79 2.94
C MET A 1 23.57 -17.95 3.42
N GLU A 2 24.14 -17.90 4.62
CA GLU A 2 24.99 -18.99 5.15
C GLU A 2 24.30 -20.36 5.17
N ILE A 3 23.03 -20.41 5.58
CA ILE A 3 22.24 -21.65 5.56
C ILE A 3 22.14 -22.23 4.15
N ILE A 4 21.94 -21.38 3.13
CA ILE A 4 21.84 -21.82 1.72
C ILE A 4 23.20 -22.33 1.26
N ARG A 5 24.27 -21.56 1.46
CA ARG A 5 25.63 -21.96 1.09
C ARG A 5 26.06 -23.27 1.78
N LYS A 6 25.66 -23.49 3.03
CA LYS A 6 25.95 -24.71 3.78
C LYS A 6 25.12 -25.91 3.32
N LYS A 7 23.83 -25.73 3.01
CA LYS A 7 22.93 -26.84 2.64
C LYS A 7 22.87 -27.13 1.15
N LYS A 8 23.26 -26.18 0.29
CA LYS A 8 23.21 -26.24 -1.17
C LYS A 8 24.45 -25.56 -1.73
N HIS A 9 25.58 -26.27 -1.66
CA HIS A 9 26.90 -25.74 -2.05
C HIS A 9 27.02 -25.44 -3.55
N GLU A 10 26.25 -26.13 -4.39
CA GLU A 10 26.19 -25.90 -5.84
C GLU A 10 25.32 -24.69 -6.23
N ALA A 11 24.51 -24.16 -5.31
CA ALA A 11 23.62 -23.05 -5.61
C ALA A 11 24.41 -21.75 -5.74
N LYS A 12 24.34 -21.13 -6.93
CA LYS A 12 24.81 -19.76 -7.14
C LYS A 12 23.79 -18.81 -6.52
N VAL A 13 24.26 -17.96 -5.60
CA VAL A 13 23.38 -17.03 -4.90
C VAL A 13 23.74 -15.60 -5.28
N TYR A 14 22.75 -14.90 -5.81
CA TYR A 14 22.81 -13.49 -6.17
C TYR A 14 22.00 -12.69 -5.15
N ILE A 15 22.43 -11.46 -4.88
CA ILE A 15 21.72 -10.52 -4.01
C ILE A 15 21.28 -9.37 -4.91
N SER A 16 19.98 -9.14 -5.02
CA SER A 16 19.46 -7.95 -5.69
C SER A 16 19.88 -6.72 -4.90
N GLY A 17 20.49 -5.75 -5.58
CA GLY A 17 20.89 -4.46 -5.00
C GLY A 17 19.80 -3.40 -5.07
N GLU A 18 18.64 -3.74 -5.62
CA GLU A 18 17.51 -2.84 -5.84
C GLU A 18 16.68 -2.66 -4.56
N GLY A 19 15.90 -1.58 -4.51
CA GLY A 19 14.88 -1.42 -3.48
C GLY A 19 13.82 -2.52 -3.57
N CYS A 20 13.27 -2.95 -2.43
CA CYS A 20 12.11 -3.86 -2.38
C CYS A 20 11.09 -3.34 -1.37
N TYR A 21 9.99 -2.78 -1.88
CA TYR A 21 9.03 -2.03 -1.06
C TYR A 21 7.74 -2.81 -0.76
N GLY A 22 7.58 -4.02 -1.31
CA GLY A 22 6.35 -4.79 -1.20
C GLY A 22 6.33 -6.04 -2.08
N LEU A 23 5.27 -6.85 -1.93
CA LEU A 23 5.00 -7.98 -2.83
C LEU A 23 4.80 -7.57 -4.29
N CYS A 24 4.43 -6.31 -4.52
CA CYS A 24 4.28 -5.76 -5.86
C CYS A 24 5.63 -5.46 -6.55
N TYR A 25 6.72 -5.41 -5.80
CA TYR A 25 8.04 -5.00 -6.28
C TYR A 25 8.99 -6.21 -6.38
N ILE A 26 8.55 -7.26 -7.08
CA ILE A 26 9.41 -8.39 -7.40
C ILE A 26 10.03 -8.11 -8.76
N GLU A 27 11.36 -8.12 -8.81
CA GLU A 27 12.11 -7.92 -10.03
C GLU A 27 12.22 -9.24 -10.82
N ASP A 28 11.22 -9.50 -11.67
CA ASP A 28 11.20 -10.65 -12.57
C ASP A 28 12.12 -10.50 -13.78
N CYS A 29 12.37 -9.27 -14.25
CA CYS A 29 13.26 -8.98 -15.37
C CYS A 29 14.74 -9.18 -14.99
N GLU A 30 15.15 -8.72 -13.81
CA GLU A 30 16.49 -8.97 -13.25
C GLU A 30 16.72 -10.47 -13.12
N ALA A 31 15.77 -11.17 -12.49
CA ALA A 31 15.82 -12.61 -12.29
C ALA A 31 15.96 -13.38 -13.62
N LYS A 32 15.16 -13.01 -14.64
CA LYS A 32 15.24 -13.59 -15.99
C LYS A 32 16.58 -13.29 -16.68
N THR A 33 17.10 -12.07 -16.53
CA THR A 33 18.35 -11.62 -17.18
C THR A 33 19.55 -12.43 -16.68
N ILE A 34 19.63 -12.69 -15.38
CA ILE A 34 20.71 -13.50 -14.80
C ILE A 34 20.44 -15.01 -14.86
N GLY A 35 19.25 -15.41 -15.33
CA GLY A 35 18.85 -16.81 -15.48
C GLY A 35 18.72 -17.57 -14.16
N VAL A 36 18.12 -16.95 -13.13
CA VAL A 36 17.83 -17.69 -11.88
C VAL A 36 16.51 -18.45 -11.97
N ASP A 37 16.48 -19.65 -11.40
CA ASP A 37 15.27 -20.48 -11.33
C ASP A 37 14.36 -20.11 -10.14
N LEU A 38 14.93 -19.41 -9.15
CA LEU A 38 14.30 -19.16 -7.85
C LEU A 38 14.62 -17.79 -7.27
N VAL A 39 13.59 -17.08 -6.81
CA VAL A 39 13.69 -15.84 -6.03
C VAL A 39 13.22 -16.07 -4.60
N ILE A 40 14.00 -15.58 -3.63
CA ILE A 40 13.58 -15.51 -2.22
C ILE A 40 13.23 -14.06 -1.91
N ASN A 41 11.95 -13.79 -1.68
CA ASN A 41 11.45 -12.47 -1.32
C ASN A 41 11.12 -12.41 0.18
N ILE A 42 11.70 -11.46 0.92
CA ILE A 42 11.67 -11.44 2.38
C ILE A 42 10.82 -10.27 2.90
N GLY A 43 9.91 -10.55 3.82
CA GLY A 43 9.27 -9.57 4.72
C GLY A 43 7.87 -9.09 4.34
N HIS A 44 7.43 -9.29 3.10
CA HIS A 44 6.14 -8.76 2.64
C HIS A 44 4.95 -9.72 2.82
N VAL A 45 5.14 -10.82 3.56
CA VAL A 45 4.10 -11.81 3.88
C VAL A 45 4.10 -12.12 5.38
N TYR A 46 2.94 -12.54 5.90
CA TYR A 46 2.83 -12.99 7.30
C TYR A 46 3.10 -14.50 7.45
N LYS A 47 2.92 -15.28 6.37
CA LYS A 47 3.18 -16.72 6.29
C LYS A 47 4.01 -17.03 5.06
N MET A 48 4.89 -18.02 5.20
CA MET A 48 5.68 -18.51 4.06
C MET A 48 4.75 -19.06 2.99
N ASN A 49 5.02 -18.70 1.74
CA ASN A 49 4.30 -19.24 0.60
C ASN A 49 5.20 -19.30 -0.63
N ILE A 50 4.83 -20.15 -1.58
CA ILE A 50 5.54 -20.35 -2.84
C ILE A 50 4.58 -19.99 -3.95
N LYS A 51 5.04 -19.14 -4.87
CA LYS A 51 4.31 -18.78 -6.08
C LYS A 51 5.15 -19.11 -7.30
N LYS A 52 4.48 -19.45 -8.40
CA LYS A 52 5.11 -19.55 -9.72
C LYS A 52 4.64 -18.36 -10.55
N HIS A 53 5.58 -17.75 -11.27
CA HIS A 53 5.29 -16.73 -12.25
C HIS A 53 6.15 -16.99 -13.48
N ASP A 54 5.51 -17.35 -14.59
CA ASP A 54 6.19 -17.96 -15.74
C ASP A 54 7.07 -19.14 -15.27
N ASP A 55 8.34 -19.15 -15.66
CA ASP A 55 9.33 -20.16 -15.26
C ASP A 55 9.98 -19.89 -13.90
N LEU A 56 9.66 -18.76 -13.25
CA LEU A 56 10.29 -18.36 -12.00
C LEU A 56 9.53 -18.88 -10.77
N THR A 57 10.24 -19.56 -9.87
CA THR A 57 9.71 -19.93 -8.56
C THR A 57 10.03 -18.86 -7.52
N ILE A 58 9.03 -18.33 -6.85
CA ILE A 58 9.20 -17.28 -5.84
C ILE A 58 8.81 -17.82 -4.48
N ILE A 59 9.76 -17.84 -3.54
CA ILE A 59 9.52 -18.17 -2.13
C ILE A 59 9.40 -16.86 -1.35
N HIS A 60 8.21 -16.60 -0.83
CA HIS A 60 7.97 -15.50 0.08
C HIS A 60 8.24 -15.95 1.52
N VAL A 61 9.15 -15.26 2.20
CA VAL A 61 9.55 -15.55 3.57
C VAL A 61 9.08 -14.42 4.48
N PRO A 62 8.31 -14.68 5.55
CA PRO A 62 7.85 -13.64 6.45
C PRO A 62 9.01 -13.09 7.29
N LEU A 63 8.91 -11.81 7.68
CA LEU A 63 9.76 -11.28 8.75
C LEU A 63 9.21 -11.73 10.10
N LEU A 64 10.09 -12.28 10.93
CA LEU A 64 9.72 -12.68 12.28
C LEU A 64 9.80 -11.48 13.22
N VAL A 65 8.68 -11.17 13.86
CA VAL A 65 8.64 -10.13 14.89
C VAL A 65 9.39 -10.61 16.13
N LYS A 66 10.53 -9.99 16.42
CA LYS A 66 11.29 -10.24 17.65
C LYS A 66 10.38 -9.95 18.86
N LYS A 67 10.51 -10.75 19.92
CA LYS A 67 9.75 -10.56 21.18
C LYS A 67 8.22 -10.65 21.03
N ALA A 68 7.70 -11.34 20.01
CA ALA A 68 6.25 -11.51 19.81
C ALA A 68 5.49 -11.98 21.07
N LYS A 69 6.06 -12.89 21.88
CA LYS A 69 5.45 -13.31 23.16
C LYS A 69 5.27 -12.15 24.15
N GLN A 70 6.27 -11.27 24.25
CA GLN A 70 6.23 -10.12 25.16
C GLN A 70 5.21 -9.08 24.68
N ILE A 71 5.14 -8.83 23.37
CA ILE A 71 4.14 -7.95 22.75
C ILE A 71 2.74 -8.47 23.05
N LYS A 72 2.48 -9.77 22.82
CA LYS A 72 1.18 -10.41 23.15
C LYS A 72 0.76 -10.19 24.59
N GLY A 73 1.70 -10.29 25.53
CA GLY A 73 1.44 -10.07 26.96
C GLY A 73 1.02 -8.64 27.32
N LYS A 74 1.34 -7.65 26.47
CA LYS A 74 1.07 -6.22 26.70
C LYS A 74 -0.12 -5.67 25.91
N ILE A 75 -0.72 -6.45 25.00
CA ILE A 75 -1.86 -6.01 24.18
C ILE A 75 -3.02 -5.50 25.04
N LYS A 76 -3.37 -6.21 26.12
CA LYS A 76 -4.46 -5.81 27.01
C LYS A 76 -4.19 -4.43 27.63
N GLU A 77 -3.00 -4.25 28.21
CA GLU A 77 -2.58 -3.00 28.83
C GLU A 77 -2.59 -1.85 27.81
N PHE A 78 -2.13 -2.10 26.58
CA PHE A 78 -2.17 -1.11 25.51
C PHE A 78 -3.62 -0.71 25.18
N ILE A 79 -4.52 -1.68 25.02
CA ILE A 79 -5.93 -1.38 24.74
C ILE A 79 -6.51 -0.51 25.86
N GLU A 80 -6.33 -0.91 27.12
CA GLU A 80 -6.88 -0.19 28.28
C GLU A 80 -6.32 1.24 28.39
N LYS A 81 -5.00 1.41 28.24
CA LYS A 81 -4.33 2.70 28.49
C LYS A 81 -4.34 3.65 27.29
N LYS A 82 -4.29 3.12 26.05
CA LYS A 82 -4.04 3.92 24.84
C LYS A 82 -5.20 3.91 23.85
N LEU A 83 -5.96 2.81 23.74
CA LEU A 83 -7.03 2.73 22.74
C LEU A 83 -8.42 2.97 23.31
N TYR A 84 -8.71 2.50 24.53
CA TYR A 84 -10.07 2.38 25.06
C TYR A 84 -10.82 3.73 25.07
N HIS A 85 -10.15 4.80 25.48
CA HIS A 85 -10.76 6.14 25.50
C HIS A 85 -11.21 6.63 24.10
N LEU A 86 -10.58 6.15 23.03
CA LEU A 86 -10.91 6.48 21.64
C LEU A 86 -12.09 5.64 21.12
N ILE A 87 -12.28 4.43 21.65
CA ILE A 87 -13.27 3.46 21.13
C ILE A 87 -14.48 3.24 22.02
N ARG A 88 -14.45 3.63 23.30
CA ARG A 88 -15.48 3.31 24.33
C ARG A 88 -16.91 3.73 24.00
N LYS A 89 -17.10 4.66 23.06
CA LYS A 89 -18.42 5.13 22.61
C LYS A 89 -19.02 4.30 21.48
N TYR A 90 -18.24 3.39 20.89
CA TYR A 90 -18.64 2.56 19.77
C TYR A 90 -18.95 1.14 20.21
N ARG A 91 -19.75 0.41 19.42
CA ARG A 91 -20.06 -1.00 19.68
C ARG A 91 -19.42 -1.93 18.67
N TYR A 92 -19.38 -1.53 17.41
CA TYR A 92 -18.96 -2.35 16.28
C TYR A 92 -17.63 -1.86 15.71
N ILE A 93 -16.60 -2.70 15.78
CA ILE A 93 -15.24 -2.39 15.36
C ILE A 93 -14.89 -3.22 14.12
N ALA A 94 -14.50 -2.55 13.03
CA ALA A 94 -13.81 -3.22 11.92
C ALA A 94 -12.30 -3.25 12.23
N LEU A 95 -11.74 -4.45 12.36
CA LEU A 95 -10.34 -4.67 12.66
C LEU A 95 -9.58 -5.08 11.40
N SER A 96 -8.53 -4.32 11.06
CA SER A 96 -7.59 -4.66 9.99
C SER A 96 -6.16 -4.62 10.51
N SER A 97 -5.20 -5.14 9.73
CA SER A 97 -3.81 -5.23 10.16
C SER A 97 -2.84 -5.17 8.98
N THR A 98 -1.69 -4.52 9.15
CA THR A 98 -0.58 -4.69 8.21
C THR A 98 0.14 -6.03 8.48
N VAL A 99 0.93 -6.48 7.51
CA VAL A 99 1.64 -7.77 7.57
C VAL A 99 2.43 -7.96 8.88
N GLU A 100 3.14 -6.91 9.32
CA GLU A 100 3.99 -6.94 10.52
C GLU A 100 3.19 -7.16 11.82
N HIS A 101 1.93 -6.70 11.83
CA HIS A 101 1.05 -6.78 12.99
C HIS A 101 0.12 -7.99 12.95
N TYR A 102 0.04 -8.65 11.79
CA TYR A 102 -1.00 -9.64 11.51
C TYR A 102 -1.00 -10.81 12.50
N ILE A 103 0.17 -11.23 12.97
CA ILE A 103 0.33 -12.32 13.95
C ILE A 103 -0.32 -12.03 15.32
N PHE A 104 -0.65 -10.77 15.61
CA PHE A 104 -1.28 -10.31 16.84
C PHE A 104 -2.78 -10.04 16.68
N MET A 105 -3.30 -10.03 15.45
CA MET A 105 -4.68 -9.61 15.15
C MET A 105 -5.73 -10.39 15.93
N GLN A 106 -5.57 -11.71 16.04
CA GLN A 106 -6.52 -12.56 16.77
C GLN A 106 -6.41 -12.37 18.30
N ASP A 107 -5.21 -12.15 18.83
CA ASP A 107 -5.03 -11.81 20.25
C ASP A 107 -5.69 -10.47 20.57
N PHE A 108 -5.50 -9.48 19.71
CA PHE A 108 -6.09 -8.14 19.83
C PHE A 108 -7.62 -8.19 19.77
N ARG A 109 -8.17 -8.89 18.78
CA ARG A 109 -9.61 -9.14 18.65
C ARG A 109 -10.20 -9.72 19.93
N ARG A 110 -9.60 -10.78 20.48
CA ARG A 110 -10.09 -11.42 21.72
C ARG A 110 -10.12 -10.47 22.91
N GLN A 111 -9.12 -9.59 23.04
CA GLN A 111 -9.12 -8.61 24.15
C GLN A 111 -10.24 -7.58 23.99
N LEU A 112 -10.49 -7.10 22.77
CA LEU A 112 -11.63 -6.23 22.50
C LEU A 112 -12.99 -6.92 22.76
N GLU A 113 -13.15 -8.18 22.35
CA GLU A 113 -14.37 -8.95 22.59
C GLU A 113 -14.63 -9.18 24.08
N LYS A 114 -13.59 -9.39 24.89
CA LYS A 114 -13.68 -9.46 26.37
C LYS A 114 -14.15 -8.15 27.01
N MET A 115 -13.88 -7.03 26.35
CA MET A 115 -14.38 -5.70 26.73
C MET A 115 -15.77 -5.41 26.10
N HIS A 116 -16.45 -6.46 25.62
CA HIS A 116 -17.77 -6.46 25.02
C HIS A 116 -17.88 -5.76 23.65
N PHE A 117 -16.80 -5.39 22.96
CA PHE A 117 -16.93 -4.92 21.58
C PHE A 117 -17.33 -6.05 20.62
N LYS A 118 -18.13 -5.74 19.60
CA LYS A 118 -18.34 -6.66 18.46
C LYS A 118 -17.29 -6.36 17.40
N VAL A 119 -16.40 -7.32 17.14
CA VAL A 119 -15.25 -7.12 16.26
C VAL A 119 -15.41 -7.91 14.97
N PHE A 120 -15.31 -7.21 13.84
CA PHE A 120 -15.37 -7.79 12.50
C PHE A 120 -14.00 -7.74 11.83
N ILE A 121 -13.69 -8.75 11.01
CA ILE A 121 -12.49 -8.80 10.19
C ILE A 121 -12.94 -9.06 8.77
N GLY A 122 -12.64 -8.13 7.86
CA GLY A 122 -13.09 -8.15 6.48
C GLY A 122 -12.39 -9.23 5.67
N GLU A 123 -13.08 -9.74 4.66
CA GLU A 123 -12.58 -10.73 3.72
C GLU A 123 -13.13 -10.37 2.34
N SER A 124 -12.36 -9.57 1.62
CA SER A 124 -12.72 -9.03 0.31
C SER A 124 -11.45 -8.79 -0.51
N GLY A 125 -11.61 -8.73 -1.83
CA GLY A 125 -10.50 -8.53 -2.76
C GLY A 125 -9.55 -9.72 -2.82
N SER A 126 -8.27 -9.44 -3.08
CA SER A 126 -7.23 -10.46 -3.29
C SER A 126 -6.33 -10.69 -2.06
N LEU A 127 -6.49 -9.86 -1.03
CA LEU A 127 -5.69 -9.92 0.19
C LEU A 127 -6.23 -10.99 1.14
N GLU A 128 -5.32 -11.47 1.98
CA GLU A 128 -5.70 -12.34 3.09
C GLU A 128 -6.61 -11.59 4.06
N LYS A 129 -7.54 -12.32 4.67
CA LYS A 129 -8.57 -11.79 5.56
C LYS A 129 -8.02 -10.77 6.57
N GLY A 130 -8.52 -9.54 6.53
CA GLY A 130 -8.15 -8.47 7.45
C GLY A 130 -6.82 -7.79 7.16
N LEU A 131 -6.06 -8.22 6.14
CA LEU A 131 -4.88 -7.47 5.71
C LEU A 131 -5.29 -6.18 5.00
N ILE A 132 -4.48 -5.14 5.22
CA ILE A 132 -4.52 -3.87 4.51
C ILE A 132 -3.12 -3.55 3.99
N ILE A 133 -3.04 -3.04 2.77
CA ILE A 133 -1.80 -2.50 2.19
C ILE A 133 -2.07 -1.12 1.59
N GLY A 134 -1.00 -0.40 1.24
CA GLY A 134 -1.12 0.98 0.78
C GLY A 134 -1.88 1.20 -0.54
N CYS A 135 -2.21 0.14 -1.28
CA CYS A 135 -2.95 0.20 -2.53
C CYS A 135 -4.25 -0.62 -2.53
N ASP A 136 -4.59 -1.30 -1.43
CA ASP A 136 -5.80 -2.13 -1.35
C ASP A 136 -6.43 -2.03 0.05
N TYR A 137 -7.62 -1.43 0.08
CA TYR A 137 -8.46 -1.17 1.25
C TYR A 137 -9.74 -2.02 1.24
N SER A 138 -9.83 -3.03 0.36
CA SER A 138 -11.05 -3.84 0.14
C SER A 138 -11.56 -4.51 1.41
N ASN A 139 -10.66 -5.10 2.22
CA ASN A 139 -11.00 -5.72 3.50
C ASN A 139 -11.73 -4.77 4.45
N PRO A 140 -11.14 -3.64 4.92
CA PRO A 140 -11.86 -2.72 5.79
C PRO A 140 -13.11 -2.13 5.14
N MET A 141 -13.05 -1.75 3.85
CA MET A 141 -14.19 -1.13 3.16
C MET A 141 -15.41 -2.06 3.05
N SER A 142 -15.20 -3.38 2.94
CA SER A 142 -16.31 -4.37 2.96
C SER A 142 -17.13 -4.39 4.27
N LEU A 143 -16.64 -3.73 5.32
CA LEU A 143 -17.25 -3.65 6.63
C LEU A 143 -17.77 -2.24 6.97
N ASP A 144 -17.65 -1.26 6.07
CA ASP A 144 -17.92 0.14 6.41
C ASP A 144 -19.36 0.35 6.92
N ASP A 145 -20.34 -0.28 6.27
CA ASP A 145 -21.75 -0.24 6.68
C ASP A 145 -22.08 -1.06 7.93
N LYS A 146 -21.16 -1.95 8.34
CA LYS A 146 -21.34 -2.88 9.46
C LYS A 146 -20.63 -2.43 10.73
N CYS A 147 -19.84 -1.36 10.66
CA CYS A 147 -19.04 -0.88 11.78
C CYS A 147 -19.31 0.59 12.13
N ASP A 148 -18.97 0.94 13.37
CA ASP A 148 -19.01 2.33 13.83
C ASP A 148 -17.63 2.99 13.69
N VAL A 149 -16.55 2.19 13.76
CA VAL A 149 -15.16 2.63 13.79
C VAL A 149 -14.24 1.58 13.17
N HIS A 150 -13.21 2.05 12.47
CA HIS A 150 -12.10 1.22 12.00
C HIS A 150 -10.93 1.31 12.97
N VAL A 151 -10.41 0.15 13.39
CA VAL A 151 -9.16 0.03 14.14
C VAL A 151 -8.19 -0.77 13.28
N ILE A 152 -7.01 -0.21 13.04
CA ILE A 152 -5.98 -0.83 12.22
C ILE A 152 -4.74 -1.10 13.07
N LEU A 153 -4.27 -2.34 13.10
CA LEU A 153 -2.95 -2.64 13.65
C LEU A 153 -1.90 -2.35 12.60
N ALA A 154 -1.20 -1.22 12.75
CA ALA A 154 -0.20 -0.78 11.79
C ALA A 154 0.82 0.14 12.46
N SER A 155 2.02 0.21 11.88
CA SER A 155 2.97 1.27 12.16
C SER A 155 2.89 2.37 11.11
N GLY A 156 3.10 3.60 11.57
CA GLY A 156 3.04 4.80 10.75
C GLY A 156 1.62 5.19 10.32
N ARG A 157 1.55 6.28 9.55
CA ARG A 157 0.29 6.97 9.24
C ARG A 157 -0.36 6.50 7.94
N PHE A 158 0.43 6.00 6.99
CA PHE A 158 0.02 5.84 5.59
C PHE A 158 -1.26 5.00 5.39
N HIS A 159 -1.30 3.79 5.96
CA HIS A 159 -2.45 2.89 5.82
C HIS A 159 -3.71 3.47 6.46
N GLY A 160 -3.60 4.05 7.66
CA GLY A 160 -4.73 4.66 8.36
C GLY A 160 -5.26 5.89 7.64
N LEU A 161 -4.36 6.74 7.14
CA LEU A 161 -4.72 7.95 6.41
C LEU A 161 -5.42 7.59 5.10
N GLY A 162 -4.88 6.64 4.34
CA GLY A 162 -5.50 6.17 3.11
C GLY A 162 -6.89 5.56 3.34
N LEU A 163 -7.09 4.76 4.41
CA LEU A 163 -8.44 4.31 4.75
C LEU A 163 -9.35 5.49 5.10
N ALA A 164 -8.89 6.43 5.93
CA ALA A 164 -9.66 7.59 6.35
C ALA A 164 -10.08 8.51 5.19
N MET A 165 -9.37 8.47 4.06
CA MET A 165 -9.76 9.17 2.83
C MET A 165 -10.97 8.52 2.15
N ASN A 166 -11.12 7.20 2.30
CA ASN A 166 -12.12 6.35 1.63
C ASN A 166 -13.37 6.06 2.47
N THR A 167 -13.36 6.33 3.78
CA THR A 167 -14.52 6.16 4.67
C THR A 167 -14.94 7.49 5.31
N ARG A 168 -16.21 7.56 5.71
CA ARG A 168 -16.72 8.62 6.62
C ARG A 168 -16.61 8.23 8.10
N LYS A 169 -16.26 6.97 8.40
CA LYS A 169 -16.12 6.46 9.77
C LYS A 169 -14.78 6.90 10.36
N LYS A 170 -14.71 6.97 11.69
CA LYS A 170 -13.45 7.26 12.37
C LYS A 170 -12.46 6.11 12.13
N VAL A 171 -11.23 6.45 11.76
CA VAL A 171 -10.11 5.50 11.64
C VAL A 171 -9.10 5.75 12.75
N ILE A 172 -8.70 4.68 13.43
CA ILE A 172 -7.70 4.69 14.50
C ILE A 172 -6.62 3.68 14.15
N VAL A 173 -5.37 4.12 14.12
CA VAL A 173 -4.20 3.22 14.06
C VAL A 173 -3.80 2.87 15.47
N ALA A 174 -3.60 1.59 15.73
CA ALA A 174 -3.10 1.00 16.96
C ALA A 174 -1.74 0.35 16.68
N ASP A 175 -0.67 1.09 16.95
CA ASP A 175 0.70 0.62 16.77
C ASP A 175 1.15 -0.10 18.04
N ILE A 176 1.01 -1.41 18.06
CA ILE A 176 1.43 -2.25 19.20
C ILE A 176 2.92 -2.61 19.16
N LEU A 177 3.66 -2.20 18.13
CA LEU A 177 5.11 -2.35 18.07
C LEU A 177 5.79 -1.14 18.72
N ASN A 178 5.22 0.06 18.58
CA ASN A 178 5.69 1.31 19.20
C ASN A 178 4.86 1.76 20.41
N TRP A 179 3.73 1.09 20.70
CA TRP A 179 2.81 1.40 21.81
C TRP A 179 2.11 2.76 21.69
N GLU A 180 1.76 3.14 20.46
CA GLU A 180 1.12 4.41 20.13
C GLU A 180 -0.23 4.23 19.43
N THR A 181 -1.04 5.28 19.46
CA THR A 181 -2.27 5.37 18.69
C THR A 181 -2.28 6.62 17.84
N LEU A 182 -2.75 6.52 16.60
CA LEU A 182 -2.88 7.66 15.69
C LEU A 182 -4.33 7.80 15.25
N THR A 183 -4.78 9.05 15.13
CA THR A 183 -6.08 9.38 14.54
C THR A 183 -5.92 10.50 13.53
N PHE A 184 -6.92 10.65 12.67
CA PHE A 184 -6.94 11.65 11.61
C PHE A 184 -8.09 12.63 11.86
N THR A 185 -7.84 13.92 11.65
CA THR A 185 -8.85 14.97 11.77
C THR A 185 -9.51 15.24 10.43
N GLU A 186 -10.75 15.74 10.44
CA GLU A 186 -11.43 16.14 9.21
C GLU A 186 -10.68 17.25 8.46
N GLU A 187 -10.03 18.16 9.18
CA GLU A 187 -9.20 19.20 8.59
C GLU A 187 -7.99 18.61 7.85
N GLU A 188 -7.29 17.63 8.44
CA GLU A 188 -6.16 16.95 7.82
C GLU A 188 -6.59 16.24 6.52
N ILE A 189 -7.65 15.43 6.61
CA ILE A 189 -8.23 14.71 5.46
C ILE A 189 -8.68 15.72 4.38
N GLY A 190 -9.35 16.79 4.79
CA GLY A 190 -9.82 17.85 3.90
C GLY A 190 -8.69 18.58 3.19
N LYS A 191 -7.55 18.84 3.86
CA LYS A 191 -6.36 19.42 3.22
C LYS A 191 -5.83 18.51 2.12
N ILE A 192 -5.77 17.20 2.35
CA ILE A 192 -5.28 16.24 1.35
C ILE A 192 -6.25 16.17 0.17
N LYS A 193 -7.57 16.03 0.42
CA LYS A 193 -8.59 16.04 -0.64
C LYS A 193 -8.51 17.29 -1.50
N LYS A 194 -8.40 18.47 -0.87
CA LYS A 194 -8.21 19.75 -1.59
C LYS A 194 -6.94 19.77 -2.44
N LYS A 195 -5.82 19.26 -1.93
CA LYS A 195 -4.57 19.14 -2.70
C LYS A 195 -4.74 18.23 -3.93
N ARG A 196 -5.38 17.07 -3.77
CA ARG A 196 -5.64 16.13 -4.88
C ARG A 196 -6.55 16.76 -5.94
N MET A 197 -7.65 17.39 -5.53
CA MET A 197 -8.54 18.13 -6.44
C MET A 197 -7.81 19.27 -7.16
N ALA A 198 -6.93 20.01 -6.48
CA ALA A 198 -6.15 21.07 -7.10
C ALA A 198 -5.14 20.54 -8.12
N ALA A 199 -4.49 19.39 -7.85
CA ALA A 199 -3.63 18.74 -8.81
C ALA A 199 -4.41 18.33 -10.07
N LEU A 200 -5.59 17.73 -9.89
CA LEU A 200 -6.47 17.33 -10.97
C LEU A 200 -6.94 18.52 -11.81
N GLY A 201 -7.35 19.62 -11.17
CA GLY A 201 -7.72 20.86 -11.86
C GLY A 201 -6.55 21.48 -12.65
N LYS A 202 -5.32 21.39 -12.16
CA LYS A 202 -4.13 21.81 -12.90
C LYS A 202 -3.87 20.92 -14.13
N MET A 203 -4.04 19.61 -13.99
CA MET A 203 -3.86 18.65 -15.08
C MET A 203 -4.79 18.93 -16.26
N LEU A 204 -6.00 19.46 -16.03
CA LEU A 204 -6.94 19.80 -17.11
C LEU A 204 -6.44 20.92 -18.04
N ASN A 205 -5.47 21.72 -17.60
CA ASN A 205 -4.82 22.73 -18.43
C ASN A 205 -3.50 22.23 -19.06
N ALA A 206 -3.14 20.96 -18.84
CA ALA A 206 -1.95 20.35 -19.42
C ALA A 206 -2.09 20.20 -20.93
N ARG A 207 -1.00 20.35 -21.66
CA ARG A 207 -0.94 20.01 -23.09
C ARG A 207 -0.34 18.63 -23.29
N ARG A 208 0.73 18.31 -22.56
CA ARG A 208 1.40 17.00 -22.63
C ARG A 208 1.39 16.30 -21.28
N ILE A 209 0.90 15.06 -21.27
CA ILE A 209 0.73 14.23 -20.08
C ILE A 209 1.59 12.98 -20.22
N GLY A 210 2.43 12.73 -19.22
CA GLY A 210 3.23 11.50 -19.15
C GLY A 210 2.49 10.43 -18.35
N ILE A 211 2.32 9.23 -18.90
CA ILE A 211 1.64 8.13 -18.23
C ILE A 211 2.69 7.13 -17.75
N ILE A 212 2.94 7.11 -16.45
CA ILE A 212 4.02 6.34 -15.85
C ILE A 212 3.56 4.91 -15.56
N VAL A 213 4.34 3.93 -16.01
CA VAL A 213 4.14 2.50 -15.72
C VAL A 213 5.38 1.91 -15.08
N GLY A 214 5.20 1.23 -13.94
CA GLY A 214 6.26 0.47 -13.28
C GLY A 214 6.59 -0.82 -14.06
N THR A 215 7.85 -1.24 -14.17
CA THR A 215 8.17 -2.53 -14.81
C THR A 215 8.05 -3.72 -13.87
N THR A 216 7.99 -3.54 -12.56
CA THR A 216 7.93 -4.65 -11.60
C THR A 216 6.57 -5.35 -11.61
N MET A 217 6.58 -6.66 -11.31
CA MET A 217 5.44 -7.57 -11.52
C MET A 217 4.08 -7.05 -11.02
N GLY A 218 4.02 -6.46 -9.83
CA GLY A 218 2.76 -5.95 -9.25
C GLY A 218 2.50 -4.46 -9.48
N GLN A 219 3.37 -3.75 -10.20
CA GLN A 219 3.20 -2.35 -10.56
C GLN A 219 3.08 -2.12 -12.07
N ARG A 220 3.19 -3.19 -12.87
CA ARG A 220 3.09 -3.17 -14.34
C ARG A 220 1.63 -3.11 -14.82
N ARG A 221 0.96 -1.98 -14.62
CA ARG A 221 -0.43 -1.74 -15.08
C ARG A 221 -0.49 -1.25 -16.55
N MET A 222 0.19 -1.95 -17.46
CA MET A 222 0.34 -1.52 -18.87
C MET A 222 -0.99 -1.35 -19.60
N ARG A 223 -1.92 -2.30 -19.46
CA ARG A 223 -3.24 -2.23 -20.11
C ARG A 223 -4.04 -0.99 -19.69
N GLU A 224 -3.91 -0.59 -18.44
CA GLU A 224 -4.58 0.61 -17.96
C GLU A 224 -3.91 1.87 -18.50
N ALA A 225 -2.57 1.91 -18.54
CA ALA A 225 -1.85 3.02 -19.13
C ALA A 225 -2.18 3.21 -20.62
N GLU A 226 -2.28 2.14 -21.39
CA GLU A 226 -2.72 2.17 -22.80
C GLU A 226 -4.14 2.73 -22.93
N LYS A 227 -5.08 2.26 -22.09
CA LYS A 227 -6.46 2.78 -22.06
C LYS A 227 -6.50 4.28 -21.72
N ILE A 228 -5.72 4.71 -20.75
CA ILE A 228 -5.64 6.13 -20.36
C ILE A 228 -5.02 6.96 -21.48
N ALA A 229 -3.95 6.48 -22.11
CA ALA A 229 -3.30 7.16 -23.23
C ALA A 229 -4.28 7.37 -24.40
N GLU A 230 -5.05 6.34 -24.75
CA GLU A 230 -6.07 6.43 -25.77
C GLU A 230 -7.17 7.43 -25.40
N THR A 231 -7.65 7.38 -24.15
CA THR A 231 -8.72 8.26 -23.66
C THR A 231 -8.30 9.72 -23.65
N LEU A 232 -7.08 10.02 -23.18
CA LEU A 232 -6.52 11.37 -23.18
C LEU A 232 -6.27 11.88 -24.60
N SER A 233 -5.75 11.03 -25.48
CA SER A 233 -5.52 11.39 -26.90
C SER A 233 -6.82 11.76 -27.62
N LYS A 234 -7.90 11.00 -27.38
CA LYS A 234 -9.25 11.31 -27.92
C LYS A 234 -9.80 12.67 -27.44
N ARG A 235 -9.30 13.17 -26.31
CA ARG A 235 -9.67 14.48 -25.74
C ARG A 235 -8.70 15.60 -26.11
N GLY A 236 -7.74 15.34 -27.01
CA GLY A 236 -6.84 16.36 -27.56
C GLY A 236 -5.55 16.57 -26.75
N PHE A 237 -5.29 15.77 -25.72
CA PHE A 237 -4.02 15.80 -25.00
C PHE A 237 -2.94 15.04 -25.79
N GLN A 238 -1.68 15.49 -25.67
CA GLN A 238 -0.53 14.66 -26.06
C GLN A 238 -0.22 13.72 -24.90
N ALA A 239 -0.41 12.40 -25.07
CA ALA A 239 -0.27 11.42 -24.01
C ALA A 239 0.77 10.36 -24.37
N ASP A 240 1.89 10.35 -23.64
CA ASP A 240 2.99 9.41 -23.89
C ASP A 240 3.14 8.44 -22.71
N ILE A 241 3.29 7.14 -23.00
CA ILE A 241 3.57 6.14 -21.97
C ILE A 241 5.07 6.16 -21.64
N ILE A 242 5.38 6.29 -20.35
CA ILE A 242 6.71 6.35 -19.79
C ILE A 242 6.92 5.10 -18.93
N VAL A 243 7.85 4.26 -19.33
CA VAL A 243 8.16 3.01 -18.61
C VAL A 243 9.34 3.24 -17.67
N MET A 244 9.17 2.88 -16.39
CA MET A 244 10.19 3.07 -15.35
C MET A 244 10.27 1.83 -14.47
N LYS A 245 11.48 1.39 -14.12
CA LYS A 245 11.65 0.31 -13.13
C LYS A 245 11.19 0.77 -11.74
N GLU A 246 11.88 1.76 -11.23
CA GLU A 246 11.52 2.52 -10.04
C GLU A 246 11.11 3.93 -10.47
N VAL A 247 9.92 4.36 -10.06
CA VAL A 247 9.53 5.76 -10.15
C VAL A 247 10.23 6.50 -9.01
N SER A 248 10.93 7.59 -9.33
CA SER A 248 11.63 8.41 -8.35
C SER A 248 11.56 9.88 -8.71
N GLY A 249 11.66 10.77 -7.72
CA GLY A 249 11.50 12.20 -7.91
C GLY A 249 12.53 12.77 -8.89
N ILE A 250 13.77 12.30 -8.82
CA ILE A 250 14.84 12.72 -9.74
C ILE A 250 14.55 12.36 -11.21
N LYS A 251 13.97 11.18 -11.46
CA LYS A 251 13.64 10.77 -12.83
C LYS A 251 12.46 11.57 -13.37
N LEU A 252 11.47 11.88 -12.52
CA LEU A 252 10.36 12.76 -12.91
C LEU A 252 10.83 14.18 -13.16
N LEU A 253 11.74 14.70 -12.33
CA LEU A 253 12.36 16.02 -12.51
C LEU A 253 13.00 16.16 -13.90
N ASN A 254 13.71 15.12 -14.35
CA ASN A 254 14.31 15.10 -15.69
C ASN A 254 13.28 15.14 -16.83
N LEU A 255 12.01 14.81 -16.57
CA LEU A 255 10.94 14.74 -17.56
C LEU A 255 10.00 15.97 -17.50
N MET A 256 10.06 16.76 -16.43
CA MET A 256 9.18 17.93 -16.22
C MET A 256 9.34 19.06 -17.24
N HIS A 257 10.43 19.08 -18.02
CA HIS A 257 10.59 20.05 -19.11
C HIS A 257 9.82 19.64 -20.38
N VAL A 258 9.31 18.41 -20.43
CA VAL A 258 8.56 17.84 -21.55
C VAL A 258 7.08 17.71 -21.22
N TYR A 259 6.76 17.34 -19.97
CA TYR A 259 5.40 17.02 -19.54
C TYR A 259 4.88 18.03 -18.52
N ASP A 260 3.62 18.42 -18.67
CA ASP A 260 2.93 19.36 -17.78
C ASP A 260 2.27 18.66 -16.58
N ALA A 261 2.00 17.36 -16.71
CA ALA A 261 1.43 16.51 -15.67
C ALA A 261 1.80 15.04 -15.89
N PHE A 262 1.66 14.26 -14.82
CA PHE A 262 1.84 12.80 -14.86
C PHE A 262 0.60 12.05 -14.36
N VAL A 263 0.33 10.90 -14.96
CA VAL A 263 -0.63 9.90 -14.46
C VAL A 263 0.13 8.65 -14.05
N VAL A 264 -0.04 8.16 -12.82
CA VAL A 264 0.75 7.06 -12.26
C VAL A 264 -0.03 5.75 -12.31
N CYS A 265 0.20 4.95 -13.35
CA CYS A 265 -0.29 3.57 -13.48
C CYS A 265 0.70 2.58 -12.83
N SER A 266 1.04 2.84 -11.56
CA SER A 266 2.04 2.10 -10.79
C SER A 266 1.66 2.11 -9.30
N CYS A 267 2.61 2.31 -8.38
CA CYS A 267 2.35 2.45 -6.95
C CYS A 267 1.55 3.73 -6.64
N PRO A 268 0.33 3.64 -6.07
CA PRO A 268 -0.47 4.84 -5.78
C PRO A 268 0.14 5.71 -4.67
N ARG A 269 1.07 5.17 -3.88
CA ARG A 269 1.77 5.94 -2.83
C ARG A 269 2.52 7.15 -3.38
N ILE A 270 2.99 7.07 -4.63
CA ILE A 270 3.75 8.13 -5.31
C ILE A 270 2.96 9.44 -5.31
N ALA A 271 1.65 9.39 -5.49
CA ALA A 271 0.79 10.58 -5.51
C ALA A 271 0.60 11.26 -4.14
N PHE A 272 1.01 10.60 -3.06
CA PHE A 272 0.85 11.07 -1.67
C PHE A 272 2.17 11.25 -0.92
N ASP A 273 3.30 10.84 -1.51
CA ASP A 273 4.61 10.94 -0.86
C ASP A 273 5.20 12.34 -1.03
N LYS A 274 5.86 12.82 0.02
CA LYS A 274 6.35 14.19 0.12
C LYS A 274 7.41 14.49 -0.94
N GLU A 275 8.25 13.52 -1.27
CA GLU A 275 9.28 13.65 -2.32
C GLU A 275 8.66 14.13 -3.65
N TYR A 276 7.52 13.56 -4.04
CA TYR A 276 6.87 13.91 -5.30
C TYR A 276 6.02 15.16 -5.18
N GLU A 277 5.48 15.45 -3.98
CA GLU A 277 4.77 16.71 -3.73
C GLU A 277 5.69 17.94 -3.95
N GLU A 278 6.97 17.82 -3.58
CA GLU A 278 7.97 18.88 -3.74
C GLU A 278 8.29 19.21 -5.20
N LEU A 279 8.01 18.30 -6.14
CA LEU A 279 8.16 18.56 -7.58
C LEU A 279 7.17 19.60 -8.10
N LYS A 280 6.07 19.86 -7.38
CA LYS A 280 5.02 20.85 -7.73
C LYS A 280 4.34 20.65 -9.10
N ILE A 281 4.59 19.52 -9.77
CA ILE A 281 3.89 19.07 -10.96
C ILE A 281 2.68 18.20 -10.57
N PRO A 282 1.53 18.29 -11.27
CA PRO A 282 0.41 17.40 -11.01
C PRO A 282 0.77 15.94 -11.26
N ILE A 283 0.55 15.10 -10.26
CA ILE A 283 0.70 13.65 -10.32
C ILE A 283 -0.63 13.04 -9.93
N ILE A 284 -1.31 12.40 -10.88
CA ILE A 284 -2.70 11.95 -10.80
C ILE A 284 -2.77 10.43 -10.78
N LEU A 285 -3.71 9.87 -10.02
CA LEU A 285 -4.00 8.44 -10.01
C LEU A 285 -5.08 8.12 -11.06
N PRO A 286 -5.06 6.91 -11.64
CA PRO A 286 -6.08 6.45 -12.58
C PRO A 286 -7.52 6.71 -12.12
N ASP A 287 -7.85 6.35 -10.88
CA ASP A 287 -9.21 6.49 -10.35
C ASP A 287 -9.67 7.96 -10.28
N GLU A 288 -8.78 8.86 -9.85
CA GLU A 288 -9.05 10.31 -9.83
C GLU A 288 -9.23 10.87 -11.24
N LEU A 289 -8.47 10.35 -12.21
CA LEU A 289 -8.59 10.76 -13.60
C LEU A 289 -9.94 10.33 -14.19
N TYR A 290 -10.35 9.07 -13.95
CA TYR A 290 -11.63 8.57 -14.46
C TYR A 290 -12.83 9.38 -13.93
N GLU A 291 -12.81 9.83 -12.68
CA GLU A 291 -13.86 10.71 -12.14
C GLU A 291 -14.09 11.99 -12.96
N VAL A 292 -13.04 12.51 -13.61
CA VAL A 292 -13.10 13.73 -14.44
C VAL A 292 -13.24 13.43 -15.92
N LEU A 293 -12.83 12.23 -16.35
CA LEU A 293 -12.99 11.79 -17.73
C LEU A 293 -14.34 11.12 -18.00
N GLU A 294 -15.09 10.71 -16.99
CA GLU A 294 -16.44 10.13 -17.15
C GLU A 294 -17.56 11.15 -16.85
N GLY A 295 -17.23 12.26 -16.18
CA GLY A 295 -18.09 13.45 -16.07
C GLY A 295 -17.98 14.37 -17.29
#